data_AF-A0A3A9A897-F1
#
_entry.id   AF-A0A3A9A897-F1
#
_cell.length_a   1.000
_cell.length_b   1.000
_cell.length_c   1.000
_cell.angle_alpha   90.00
_cell.angle_beta   90.00
_cell.angle_gamma   90.00
#
_symmetry.space_group_name_H-M   'P 1'
#
loop_
_entity.id
_entity.type
_entity.pdbx_description
1 polymer ?
#
loop_
_entity_poly.entity_id
_entity_poly.type
_entity_poly.pdbx_seq_one_letter_code
_entity_poly.pdbx_strand_id
1 'polypeptide(L)'
;VVTAPINKESINMAGHHYSGHTEIFAEYTQTKNFAMLLASRTLHVIHVSTHCSLREACDRVKKDRVLNVIRLAQKGMRQLGYKNPKIGVSGLNPHCSENGLFGTEEEREILPAIEEARKEGINVSGPDSPDTVFVKCQAGQYDIVVAMYHDQGHIPLKLSGFKYDLQKDKYESVSGINCTIGLPIVRTSVDHGTAFGKAGEGRANEESMMDAIFAGVEMA
;
A
#
# COMPACT_ATOMS: atom_id res chain seq x y z
N VAL A 1 12.20 12.60 -0.74
CA VAL A 1 11.71 13.12 0.57
C VAL A 1 11.40 11.93 1.46
N VAL A 2 11.93 11.91 2.68
CA VAL A 2 11.62 10.87 3.67
C VAL A 2 10.90 11.55 4.84
N THR A 3 9.70 11.11 5.19
CA THR A 3 8.90 11.75 6.25
C THR A 3 8.90 10.95 7.54
N ALA A 4 9.24 11.62 8.65
CA ALA A 4 8.95 11.19 10.00
C ALA A 4 7.43 11.24 10.29
N PRO A 5 6.91 10.59 11.34
CA PRO A 5 5.48 10.59 11.61
C PRO A 5 4.98 11.98 12.08
N ILE A 6 3.75 12.31 11.74
CA ILE A 6 3.03 13.53 12.17
C ILE A 6 1.78 13.16 12.96
N ASN A 7 1.33 14.06 13.84
CA ASN A 7 0.06 13.92 14.54
C ASN A 7 -1.05 14.68 13.78
N LYS A 8 -2.06 13.93 13.32
CA LYS A 8 -3.16 14.48 12.50
C LYS A 8 -4.07 15.44 13.29
N GLU A 9 -4.28 15.17 14.58
CA GLU A 9 -5.09 16.02 15.46
C GLU A 9 -4.45 17.39 15.63
N SER A 10 -3.15 17.45 15.91
CA SER A 10 -2.39 18.72 16.02
C SER A 10 -2.43 19.53 14.73
N ILE A 11 -2.34 18.88 13.56
CA ILE A 11 -2.44 19.56 12.25
C ILE A 11 -3.84 20.16 12.05
N ASN A 12 -4.90 19.42 12.41
CA ASN A 12 -6.27 19.92 12.33
C ASN A 12 -6.54 21.06 13.32
N MET A 13 -6.02 20.97 14.55
CA MET A 13 -6.08 22.05 15.54
C MET A 13 -5.38 23.32 15.05
N ALA A 14 -4.33 23.18 14.22
CA ALA A 14 -3.64 24.30 13.60
C ALA A 14 -4.37 24.89 12.38
N GLY A 15 -5.59 24.41 12.06
CA GLY A 15 -6.40 24.90 10.93
C GLY A 15 -6.07 24.26 9.58
N HIS A 16 -5.31 23.16 9.56
CA HIS A 16 -4.96 22.43 8.36
C HIS A 16 -5.73 21.10 8.30
N HIS A 17 -6.73 21.00 7.42
CA HIS A 17 -7.64 19.84 7.38
C HIS A 17 -7.17 18.74 6.45
N TYR A 18 -6.03 18.12 6.77
CA TYR A 18 -5.48 17.00 6.02
C TYR A 18 -5.63 15.67 6.76
N SER A 19 -5.85 14.59 6.01
CA SER A 19 -5.87 13.22 6.53
C SER A 19 -4.46 12.63 6.72
N GLY A 20 -3.41 13.29 6.23
CA GLY A 20 -2.02 12.90 6.41
C GLY A 20 -1.07 13.50 5.37
N HIS A 21 0.19 13.03 5.39
CA HIS A 21 1.22 13.49 4.45
C HIS A 21 0.85 13.27 2.99
N THR A 22 0.26 12.12 2.66
CA THR A 22 -0.05 11.76 1.28
C THR A 22 -0.91 12.83 0.60
N GLU A 23 -1.96 13.28 1.29
CA GLU A 23 -2.88 14.29 0.79
C GLU A 23 -2.24 15.68 0.76
N ILE A 24 -1.41 16.02 1.75
CA ILE A 24 -0.61 17.25 1.73
C ILE A 24 0.26 17.29 0.47
N PHE A 25 1.11 16.29 0.26
CA PHE A 25 1.99 16.28 -0.92
C PHE A 25 1.20 16.31 -2.22
N ALA A 26 0.14 15.51 -2.34
CA ALA A 26 -0.69 15.47 -3.54
C ALA A 26 -1.29 16.83 -3.89
N GLU A 27 -1.77 17.59 -2.90
CA GLU A 27 -2.28 18.95 -3.12
C GLU A 27 -1.18 19.90 -3.60
N TYR A 28 -0.06 19.98 -2.87
CA TYR A 28 1.04 20.89 -3.20
C TYR A 28 1.76 20.54 -4.51
N THR A 29 1.72 19.28 -4.94
CA THR A 29 2.26 18.83 -6.23
C THR A 29 1.19 18.69 -7.31
N GLN A 30 -0.05 19.13 -7.04
CA GLN A 30 -1.20 19.06 -7.96
C GLN A 30 -1.42 17.66 -8.55
N THR A 31 -1.08 16.62 -7.79
CA THR A 31 -1.09 15.23 -8.24
C THR A 31 -2.44 14.60 -7.92
N LYS A 32 -3.21 14.31 -8.96
CA LYS A 32 -4.53 13.66 -8.82
C LYS A 32 -4.44 12.14 -8.71
N ASN A 33 -3.45 11.54 -9.37
CA ASN A 33 -3.30 10.10 -9.46
C ASN A 33 -2.11 9.63 -8.62
N PHE A 34 -2.40 9.20 -7.40
CA PHE A 34 -1.44 8.56 -6.52
C PHE A 34 -2.06 7.36 -5.81
N ALA A 35 -1.19 6.51 -5.26
CA ALA A 35 -1.57 5.36 -4.47
C ALA A 35 -0.53 5.11 -3.36
N MET A 36 -1.01 4.52 -2.27
CA MET A 36 -0.18 4.10 -1.15
C MET A 36 0.37 2.71 -1.45
N LEU A 37 1.70 2.62 -1.55
CA LEU A 37 2.44 1.37 -1.59
C LEU A 37 3.05 1.13 -0.22
N LEU A 38 2.78 -0.02 0.36
CA LEU A 38 3.48 -0.52 1.53
C LEU A 38 4.52 -1.55 1.10
N ALA A 39 5.71 -1.44 1.65
CA ALA A 39 6.81 -2.33 1.34
C ALA A 39 7.42 -2.87 2.62
N SER A 40 7.63 -4.18 2.67
CA SER A 40 8.48 -4.87 3.63
C SER A 40 9.48 -5.74 2.87
N ARG A 41 10.38 -6.41 3.58
CA ARG A 41 11.35 -7.33 2.94
C ARG A 41 10.66 -8.52 2.25
N THR A 42 9.45 -8.88 2.66
CA THR A 42 8.77 -10.12 2.24
C THR A 42 7.47 -9.87 1.50
N LEU A 43 6.89 -8.67 1.57
CA LEU A 43 5.61 -8.36 0.97
C LEU A 43 5.54 -6.90 0.52
N HIS A 44 5.08 -6.69 -0.72
CA HIS A 44 4.73 -5.38 -1.23
C HIS A 44 3.23 -5.34 -1.55
N VAL A 45 2.56 -4.26 -1.16
CA VAL A 45 1.13 -4.08 -1.41
C VAL A 45 0.83 -2.65 -1.82
N ILE A 46 0.07 -2.45 -2.90
CA ILE A 46 -0.46 -1.14 -3.30
C ILE A 46 -1.98 -1.12 -3.18
N HIS A 47 -2.55 0.04 -2.83
CA HIS A 47 -3.97 0.13 -2.47
C HIS A 47 -4.79 0.95 -3.49
N VAL A 48 -5.91 0.37 -3.95
CA VAL A 48 -6.95 1.04 -4.73
C VAL A 48 -7.61 2.14 -3.91
N SER A 49 -7.97 1.84 -2.66
CA SER A 49 -8.49 2.79 -1.68
C SER A 49 -7.80 2.65 -0.32
N THR A 50 -7.74 3.74 0.46
CA THR A 50 -7.09 3.77 1.78
C THR A 50 -8.08 4.24 2.85
N HIS A 51 -7.92 5.43 3.43
CA HIS A 51 -8.71 5.92 4.56
C HIS A 51 -10.11 6.38 4.11
N CYS A 52 -11.04 5.43 3.99
CA CYS A 52 -12.46 5.67 3.73
C CYS A 52 -13.30 4.58 4.41
N SER A 53 -14.62 4.76 4.50
CA SER A 53 -15.50 3.71 5.01
C SER A 53 -15.45 2.47 4.10
N LEU A 54 -15.68 1.28 4.64
CA LEU A 54 -15.65 0.06 3.83
C LEU A 54 -16.69 0.10 2.69
N ARG A 55 -17.87 0.68 2.93
CA ARG A 55 -18.89 0.90 1.89
C ARG A 55 -18.34 1.73 0.73
N GLU A 56 -17.74 2.87 1.06
CA GLU A 56 -17.13 3.75 0.08
C GLU A 56 -15.94 3.09 -0.62
N ALA A 57 -15.16 2.27 0.09
CA ALA A 57 -14.08 1.49 -0.49
C ALA A 57 -14.59 0.55 -1.60
N CYS A 58 -15.71 -0.14 -1.36
CA CYS A 58 -16.38 -0.95 -2.39
C CYS A 58 -16.80 -0.10 -3.60
N ASP A 59 -17.42 1.07 -3.36
CA ASP A 59 -17.87 1.97 -4.43
C ASP A 59 -16.72 2.53 -5.28
N ARG A 60 -15.52 2.67 -4.68
CA ARG A 60 -14.30 3.14 -5.35
C ARG A 60 -13.61 2.09 -6.21
N VAL A 61 -14.03 0.81 -6.16
CA VAL A 61 -13.51 -0.25 -7.04
C VAL A 61 -14.09 -0.07 -8.42
N LYS A 62 -13.45 0.82 -9.19
CA LYS A 62 -13.80 1.16 -10.58
C LYS A 62 -12.66 0.82 -11.52
N LYS A 63 -12.99 0.37 -12.73
CA LYS A 63 -12.02 -0.06 -13.76
C LYS A 63 -10.87 0.93 -13.89
N ASP A 64 -11.17 2.21 -14.11
CA ASP A 64 -10.14 3.23 -14.32
C ASP A 64 -9.24 3.42 -13.11
N ARG A 65 -9.81 3.33 -11.89
CA ARG A 65 -9.03 3.44 -10.66
C ARG A 65 -8.13 2.22 -10.49
N VAL A 66 -8.65 1.00 -10.68
CA VAL A 66 -7.88 -0.25 -10.58
C VAL A 66 -6.75 -0.26 -11.60
N LEU A 67 -7.04 0.08 -12.87
CA LEU A 67 -6.05 0.19 -13.93
C LEU A 67 -4.95 1.20 -13.58
N ASN A 68 -5.33 2.39 -13.09
CA ASN A 68 -4.35 3.38 -12.66
C ASN A 68 -3.49 2.88 -11.51
N VAL A 69 -4.04 2.13 -10.55
CA VAL A 69 -3.26 1.56 -9.45
C VAL A 69 -2.34 0.42 -9.93
N ILE A 70 -2.74 -0.39 -10.91
CA ILE A 70 -1.84 -1.37 -11.55
C ILE A 70 -0.64 -0.67 -12.20
N ARG A 71 -0.87 0.42 -12.94
CA ARG A 71 0.20 1.24 -13.53
C ARG A 71 1.13 1.83 -12.46
N LEU A 72 0.55 2.33 -11.35
CA LEU A 72 1.32 2.84 -10.22
C LEU A 72 2.11 1.72 -9.51
N ALA A 73 1.58 0.50 -9.40
CA ALA A 73 2.33 -0.65 -8.90
C ALA A 73 3.57 -0.92 -9.76
N GLN A 74 3.41 -0.98 -11.08
CA GLN A 74 4.55 -1.16 -11.99
C GLN A 74 5.60 -0.05 -11.79
N LYS A 75 5.16 1.22 -11.74
CA LYS A 75 6.05 2.36 -11.52
C LYS A 75 6.80 2.22 -10.18
N GLY A 76 6.07 2.00 -9.09
CA GLY A 76 6.65 1.92 -7.74
C GLY A 76 7.63 0.76 -7.60
N MET A 77 7.31 -0.42 -8.13
CA MET A 77 8.21 -1.57 -8.08
C MET A 77 9.46 -1.37 -8.94
N ARG A 78 9.36 -0.71 -10.10
CA ARG A 78 10.53 -0.34 -10.89
C ARG A 78 11.44 0.64 -10.16
N GLN A 79 10.87 1.59 -9.42
CA GLN A 79 11.63 2.49 -8.55
C GLN A 79 12.30 1.71 -7.40
N LEU A 80 11.69 0.63 -6.91
CA LEU A 80 12.31 -0.27 -5.94
C LEU A 80 13.29 -1.30 -6.57
N GLY A 81 13.74 -1.09 -7.80
CA GLY A 81 14.74 -1.92 -8.47
C GLY A 81 14.20 -3.13 -9.26
N TYR A 82 12.88 -3.38 -9.27
CA TYR A 82 12.28 -4.51 -10.00
C TYR A 82 12.08 -4.18 -11.48
N LYS A 83 12.93 -4.72 -12.36
CA LYS A 83 12.89 -4.42 -13.81
C LYS A 83 11.58 -4.83 -14.49
N ASN A 84 11.05 -6.01 -14.16
CA ASN A 84 9.81 -6.55 -14.73
C ASN A 84 8.92 -7.16 -13.63
N PRO A 85 8.27 -6.31 -12.81
CA PRO A 85 7.54 -6.76 -11.63
C PRO A 85 6.32 -7.60 -12.00
N LYS A 86 6.15 -8.74 -11.32
CA LYS A 86 4.95 -9.59 -11.39
C LYS A 86 3.89 -9.03 -10.45
N ILE A 87 2.79 -8.53 -11.00
CA ILE A 87 1.73 -7.88 -10.24
C ILE A 87 0.55 -8.84 -10.08
N GLY A 88 0.21 -9.19 -8.85
CA GLY A 88 -1.03 -9.90 -8.53
C GLY A 88 -2.13 -8.90 -8.18
N VAL A 89 -3.34 -9.07 -8.71
CA VAL A 89 -4.50 -8.23 -8.35
C VAL A 89 -5.46 -9.06 -7.52
N SER A 90 -5.79 -8.57 -6.32
CA SER A 90 -6.78 -9.20 -5.46
C SER A 90 -8.20 -9.01 -6.00
N GLY A 91 -9.10 -9.95 -5.76
CA GLY A 91 -10.55 -9.69 -5.80
C GLY A 91 -10.98 -8.64 -4.76
N LEU A 92 -12.19 -8.13 -4.90
CA LEU A 92 -12.91 -7.39 -3.85
C LEU A 92 -13.67 -8.39 -2.96
N ASN A 93 -14.37 -9.33 -3.58
CA ASN A 93 -15.25 -10.27 -2.94
C ASN A 93 -14.52 -11.57 -2.55
N PRO A 94 -15.05 -12.33 -1.58
CA PRO A 94 -14.58 -13.69 -1.32
C PRO A 94 -14.55 -14.52 -2.60
N HIS A 95 -13.47 -15.27 -2.81
CA HIS A 95 -13.31 -16.15 -3.97
C HIS A 95 -13.52 -15.47 -5.34
N CYS A 96 -13.22 -14.17 -5.44
CA CYS A 96 -13.41 -13.38 -6.67
C CYS A 96 -14.86 -13.45 -7.19
N SER A 97 -15.82 -13.25 -6.29
CA SER A 97 -17.27 -13.36 -6.53
C SER A 97 -17.80 -14.76 -6.81
N GLU A 98 -16.96 -15.80 -6.86
CA GLU A 98 -17.41 -17.19 -7.12
C GLU A 98 -18.33 -17.27 -8.35
N ASN A 99 -17.84 -16.82 -9.51
CA ASN A 99 -18.60 -16.74 -10.77
C ASN A 99 -19.90 -15.91 -10.69
N GLY A 100 -19.89 -14.85 -9.87
CA GLY A 100 -21.01 -13.91 -9.74
C GLY A 100 -21.92 -14.18 -8.54
N LEU A 101 -21.71 -15.28 -7.80
CA LEU A 101 -22.51 -15.64 -6.63
C LEU A 101 -22.37 -14.63 -5.48
N PHE A 102 -21.19 -14.03 -5.30
CA PHE A 102 -20.88 -13.13 -4.18
C PHE A 102 -20.64 -11.68 -4.59
N GLY A 103 -21.01 -11.28 -5.81
CA GLY A 103 -20.82 -9.92 -6.32
C GLY A 103 -20.57 -9.91 -7.81
N THR A 104 -20.36 -8.72 -8.39
CA THR A 104 -20.11 -8.56 -9.84
C THR A 104 -18.95 -7.61 -10.16
N GLU A 105 -18.31 -7.06 -9.14
CA GLU A 105 -17.25 -6.05 -9.25
C GLU A 105 -16.02 -6.63 -9.96
N GLU A 106 -15.72 -7.90 -9.76
CA GLU A 106 -14.65 -8.62 -10.45
C GLU A 106 -14.84 -8.61 -11.96
N GLU A 107 -16.00 -9.05 -12.45
CA GLU A 107 -16.30 -9.09 -13.88
C GLU A 107 -16.44 -7.68 -14.47
N ARG A 108 -17.11 -6.77 -13.75
CA ARG A 108 -17.47 -5.45 -14.29
C ARG A 108 -16.33 -4.44 -14.26
N GLU A 109 -15.44 -4.54 -13.27
CA GLU A 109 -14.47 -3.46 -12.96
C GLU A 109 -13.03 -4.00 -12.92
N ILE A 110 -12.77 -5.08 -12.18
CA ILE A 110 -11.39 -5.55 -11.90
C ILE A 110 -10.79 -6.31 -13.09
N LEU A 111 -11.48 -7.32 -13.62
CA LEU A 111 -11.00 -8.12 -14.76
C LEU A 111 -10.76 -7.24 -16.00
N PRO A 112 -11.67 -6.32 -16.39
CA PRO A 112 -11.41 -5.41 -17.51
C PRO A 112 -10.20 -4.50 -17.29
N ALA A 113 -9.89 -4.10 -16.05
CA ALA A 113 -8.71 -3.32 -15.73
C ALA A 113 -7.42 -4.16 -15.88
N ILE A 114 -7.44 -5.42 -15.46
CA ILE A 114 -6.31 -6.36 -15.62
C ILE A 114 -6.05 -6.63 -17.10
N GLU A 115 -7.10 -6.89 -17.89
CA GLU A 115 -6.97 -7.12 -19.33
C GLU A 115 -6.38 -5.91 -20.07
N GLU A 116 -6.81 -4.70 -19.71
CA GLU A 116 -6.25 -3.48 -20.29
C GLU A 116 -4.78 -3.29 -19.92
N ALA A 117 -4.42 -3.50 -18.66
CA ALA A 117 -3.03 -3.45 -18.21
C ALA A 117 -2.15 -4.51 -18.92
N ARG A 118 -2.67 -5.71 -19.19
CA ARG A 118 -1.95 -6.72 -19.98
C ARG A 118 -1.72 -6.27 -21.42
N LYS A 119 -2.69 -5.60 -22.06
CA LYS A 119 -2.53 -5.03 -23.40
C LYS A 119 -1.45 -3.93 -23.43
N GLU A 120 -1.26 -3.22 -22.32
CA GLU A 120 -0.16 -2.27 -22.13
C GLU A 120 1.22 -2.94 -21.90
N GLY A 121 1.27 -4.28 -21.88
CA GLY A 121 2.50 -5.05 -21.65
C GLY A 121 2.90 -5.14 -20.18
N ILE A 122 2.00 -4.80 -19.24
CA ILE A 122 2.24 -4.96 -17.81
C ILE A 122 2.13 -6.44 -17.45
N ASN A 123 3.12 -6.96 -16.72
CA ASN A 123 3.14 -8.33 -16.22
C ASN A 123 2.19 -8.48 -15.02
N VAL A 124 0.89 -8.53 -15.30
CA VAL A 124 -0.19 -8.56 -14.30
C VAL A 124 -1.10 -9.78 -14.44
N SER A 125 -1.53 -10.33 -13.31
CA SER A 125 -2.50 -11.43 -13.25
C SER A 125 -3.51 -11.29 -12.11
N GLY A 126 -4.55 -12.12 -12.18
CA GLY A 126 -5.73 -12.09 -11.32
C GLY A 126 -7.05 -11.92 -12.11
N PRO A 127 -8.15 -11.56 -11.44
CA PRO A 127 -8.23 -11.36 -9.99
C PRO A 127 -8.00 -12.68 -9.25
N ASP A 128 -7.14 -12.66 -8.23
CA ASP A 128 -6.87 -13.81 -7.35
C ASP A 128 -7.65 -13.65 -6.04
N SER A 129 -8.07 -14.78 -5.45
CA SER A 129 -8.86 -14.75 -4.21
C SER A 129 -8.10 -14.01 -3.09
N PRO A 130 -8.75 -13.06 -2.39
CA PRO A 130 -8.09 -12.20 -1.40
C PRO A 130 -7.36 -12.94 -0.27
N ASP A 131 -7.84 -14.13 0.10
CA ASP A 131 -7.26 -14.98 1.14
C ASP A 131 -6.01 -15.76 0.67
N THR A 132 -5.78 -15.88 -0.64
CA THR A 132 -4.64 -16.63 -1.20
C THR A 132 -3.61 -15.75 -1.90
N VAL A 133 -3.99 -14.59 -2.42
CA VAL A 133 -3.10 -13.73 -3.22
C VAL A 133 -1.87 -13.27 -2.44
N PHE A 134 -2.00 -12.97 -1.15
CA PHE A 134 -0.87 -12.56 -0.30
C PHE A 134 0.06 -13.71 0.03
N VAL A 135 -0.48 -14.93 0.18
CA VAL A 135 0.33 -16.16 0.34
C VAL A 135 1.14 -16.42 -0.93
N LYS A 136 0.53 -16.27 -2.11
CA LYS A 136 1.22 -16.38 -3.41
C LYS A 136 2.33 -15.33 -3.56
N CYS A 137 2.09 -14.09 -3.13
CA CYS A 137 3.09 -13.03 -3.16
C CYS A 137 4.27 -13.35 -2.25
N GLN A 138 4.01 -13.77 -1.01
CA GLN A 138 5.06 -14.18 -0.07
C GLN A 138 5.84 -15.41 -0.57
N ALA A 139 5.19 -16.29 -1.36
CA ALA A 139 5.82 -17.42 -2.03
C ALA A 139 6.60 -17.05 -3.31
N GLY A 140 6.69 -15.75 -3.67
CA GLY A 140 7.45 -15.27 -4.83
C GLY A 140 6.75 -15.44 -6.19
N GLN A 141 5.46 -15.77 -6.21
CA GLN A 141 4.68 -15.78 -7.46
C GLN A 141 4.38 -14.36 -7.94
N TYR A 142 4.26 -13.41 -7.01
CA TYR A 142 4.09 -11.98 -7.26
C TYR A 142 5.14 -11.18 -6.50
N ASP A 143 5.60 -10.09 -7.11
CA ASP A 143 6.48 -9.12 -6.47
C ASP A 143 5.67 -8.08 -5.67
N ILE A 144 4.42 -7.81 -6.08
CA ILE A 144 3.48 -6.89 -5.42
C ILE A 144 2.04 -7.32 -5.61
N VAL A 145 1.19 -7.04 -4.61
CA VAL A 145 -0.27 -7.21 -4.70
C VAL A 145 -0.98 -5.86 -4.81
N VAL A 146 -1.96 -5.74 -5.71
CA VAL A 146 -2.95 -4.66 -5.73
C VAL A 146 -4.13 -5.06 -4.84
N ALA A 147 -4.28 -4.39 -3.71
CA ALA A 147 -5.37 -4.54 -2.76
C ALA A 147 -6.49 -3.53 -3.02
N MET A 148 -7.75 -3.96 -2.91
CA MET A 148 -8.94 -3.16 -3.18
C MET A 148 -9.24 -2.12 -2.09
N TYR A 149 -8.93 -2.46 -0.83
CA TYR A 149 -9.17 -1.59 0.32
C TYR A 149 -8.04 -1.71 1.36
N HIS A 150 -8.01 -0.74 2.28
CA HIS A 150 -6.95 -0.58 3.28
C HIS A 150 -6.63 -1.89 4.02
N ASP A 151 -7.61 -2.44 4.74
CA ASP A 151 -7.37 -3.59 5.63
C ASP A 151 -7.01 -4.87 4.86
N GLN A 152 -7.45 -5.01 3.60
CA GLN A 152 -7.08 -6.14 2.75
C GLN A 152 -5.57 -6.26 2.60
N GLY A 153 -4.87 -5.13 2.45
CA GLY A 153 -3.42 -5.07 2.30
C GLY A 153 -2.65 -4.86 3.60
N HIS A 154 -3.19 -4.09 4.54
CA HIS A 154 -2.50 -3.76 5.79
C HIS A 154 -2.40 -4.96 6.73
N ILE A 155 -3.45 -5.78 6.82
CA ILE A 155 -3.46 -6.98 7.68
C ILE A 155 -2.32 -7.93 7.32
N PRO A 156 -2.20 -8.45 6.07
CA PRO A 156 -1.14 -9.39 5.72
C PRO A 156 0.25 -8.77 5.83
N LEU A 157 0.42 -7.50 5.47
CA LEU A 157 1.71 -6.82 5.59
C LEU A 157 2.16 -6.72 7.05
N LYS A 158 1.29 -6.26 7.96
CA LYS A 158 1.64 -6.14 9.38
C LYS A 158 1.89 -7.51 10.02
N LEU A 159 1.11 -8.53 9.67
CA LEU A 159 1.37 -9.90 10.13
C LEU A 159 2.73 -10.43 9.64
N SER A 160 3.17 -10.05 8.44
CA SER A 160 4.47 -10.46 7.90
C SER A 160 5.66 -9.68 8.48
N GLY A 161 5.46 -8.41 8.84
CA GLY A 161 6.54 -7.47 9.18
C GLY A 161 6.71 -7.16 10.66
N PHE A 162 5.66 -7.36 11.48
CA PHE A 162 5.65 -6.99 12.89
C PHE A 162 5.84 -8.25 13.74
N LYS A 163 6.90 -8.29 14.54
CA LYS A 163 7.17 -9.38 15.48
C LYS A 163 6.98 -8.90 16.90
N TYR A 164 6.06 -9.52 17.62
CA TYR A 164 5.84 -9.27 19.05
C TYR A 164 6.49 -10.37 19.88
N ASP A 165 7.36 -9.99 20.80
CA ASP A 165 7.90 -10.90 21.80
C ASP A 165 6.99 -10.88 23.02
N LEU A 166 6.25 -11.98 23.19
CA LEU A 166 5.33 -12.20 24.30
C LEU A 166 6.03 -12.28 25.66
N GLN A 167 7.30 -12.72 25.71
CA GLN A 167 8.06 -12.84 26.96
C GLN A 167 8.54 -11.47 27.43
N LYS A 168 8.90 -10.59 26.50
CA LYS A 168 9.42 -9.24 26.78
C LYS A 168 8.33 -8.16 26.74
N ASP A 169 7.10 -8.54 26.44
CA ASP A 169 5.93 -7.66 26.26
C ASP A 169 6.23 -6.46 25.35
N LYS A 170 6.90 -6.72 24.21
CA LYS A 170 7.35 -5.67 23.30
C LYS A 170 7.44 -6.14 21.84
N TYR A 171 7.30 -5.21 20.91
CA TYR A 171 7.66 -5.44 19.51
C TYR A 171 9.18 -5.56 19.36
N GLU A 172 9.65 -6.66 18.78
CA GLU A 172 11.06 -6.87 18.41
C GLU A 172 11.40 -6.19 17.09
N SER A 173 10.51 -6.30 16.10
CA SER A 173 10.66 -5.66 14.80
C SER A 173 9.35 -5.02 14.37
N VAL A 174 9.44 -3.83 13.82
CA VAL A 174 8.34 -3.12 13.15
C VAL A 174 8.86 -2.75 11.77
N SER A 175 8.93 -3.76 10.90
CA SER A 175 9.40 -3.57 9.52
C SER A 175 8.23 -3.23 8.60
N GLY A 176 8.46 -2.28 7.70
CA GLY A 176 7.42 -1.73 6.85
C GLY A 176 7.63 -0.25 6.60
N ILE A 177 7.53 0.14 5.33
CA ILE A 177 7.56 1.52 4.89
C ILE A 177 6.31 1.85 4.08
N ASN A 178 5.99 3.13 4.03
CA ASN A 178 4.91 3.68 3.24
C ASN A 178 5.50 4.60 2.16
N CYS A 179 5.22 4.27 0.91
CA CYS A 179 5.61 5.05 -0.26
C CYS A 179 4.36 5.64 -0.93
N THR A 180 4.42 6.92 -1.28
CA THR A 180 3.36 7.55 -2.08
C THR A 180 3.78 7.53 -3.55
N ILE A 181 3.22 6.60 -4.31
CA ILE A 181 3.56 6.45 -5.73
C ILE A 181 2.63 7.33 -6.56
N GLY A 182 3.20 8.04 -7.54
CA GLY A 182 2.46 8.90 -8.47
C GLY A 182 2.85 10.38 -8.38
N LEU A 183 3.38 10.80 -7.23
CA LEU A 183 3.95 12.15 -7.07
C LEU A 183 5.10 12.40 -8.06
N PRO A 184 5.37 13.67 -8.41
CA PRO A 184 6.54 14.06 -9.22
C PRO A 184 7.86 13.97 -8.44
N ILE A 185 7.79 13.62 -7.15
CA ILE A 185 8.93 13.43 -6.25
C ILE A 185 8.87 12.04 -5.63
N VAL A 186 10.03 11.47 -5.30
CA VAL A 186 10.10 10.28 -4.45
C VAL A 186 9.70 10.67 -3.03
N ARG A 187 8.70 9.98 -2.47
CA ARG A 187 8.29 10.14 -1.08
C ARG A 187 8.15 8.78 -0.41
N THR A 188 8.95 8.58 0.63
CA THR A 188 8.90 7.42 1.53
C THR A 188 8.62 7.89 2.96
N SER A 189 8.16 6.98 3.81
CA SER A 189 7.70 7.27 5.16
C SER A 189 7.76 6.02 6.01
N VAL A 190 7.88 6.23 7.32
CA VAL A 190 7.66 5.17 8.31
C VAL A 190 6.20 4.67 8.29
N ASP A 191 5.98 3.45 8.78
CA ASP A 191 4.63 2.86 8.97
C ASP A 191 4.13 2.94 10.44
N HIS A 192 4.86 3.64 11.31
CA HIS A 192 4.46 3.91 12.70
C HIS A 192 3.96 5.34 12.92
N GLY A 193 3.25 5.56 14.04
CA GLY A 193 2.79 6.88 14.47
C GLY A 193 3.83 7.67 15.27
N THR A 194 3.42 8.81 15.84
CA THR A 194 4.31 9.72 16.61
C THR A 194 4.80 9.15 17.94
N ALA A 195 4.10 8.14 18.47
CA ALA A 195 4.47 7.45 19.71
C ALA A 195 4.84 8.40 20.87
N PHE A 196 3.97 9.38 21.18
CA PHE A 196 4.25 10.42 22.18
C PHE A 196 4.72 9.90 23.53
N GLY A 197 4.20 8.76 23.97
CA GLY A 197 4.66 8.08 25.19
C GLY A 197 6.04 7.44 25.10
N LYS A 198 6.86 7.75 24.09
CA LYS A 198 8.28 7.39 23.96
C LYS A 198 9.15 8.60 23.58
N ALA A 199 8.56 9.78 23.36
CA ALA A 199 9.24 10.92 22.79
C ALA A 199 10.29 11.48 23.76
N GLY A 200 11.54 11.64 23.30
CA GLY A 200 12.66 12.12 24.12
C GLY A 200 13.28 11.06 25.04
N GLU A 201 12.78 9.82 25.05
CA GLU A 201 13.26 8.76 25.96
C GLU A 201 14.36 7.88 25.37
N GLY A 202 14.69 8.03 24.09
CA GLY A 202 15.75 7.25 23.43
C GLY A 202 15.46 5.77 23.22
N ARG A 203 14.21 5.31 23.44
CA ARG A 203 13.79 3.89 23.32
C ARG A 203 12.83 3.58 22.18
N ALA A 204 12.68 4.51 21.22
CA ALA A 204 11.95 4.23 19.98
C ALA A 204 12.82 3.32 19.09
N ASN A 205 12.18 2.40 18.36
CA ASN A 205 12.87 1.57 17.37
C ASN A 205 12.96 2.36 16.06
N GLU A 206 14.17 2.45 15.51
CA GLU A 206 14.53 3.23 14.33
C GLU A 206 14.43 2.48 13.00
N GLU A 207 14.18 1.17 13.02
CA GLU A 207 14.26 0.27 11.86
C GLU A 207 13.41 0.76 10.69
N SER A 208 12.14 1.12 10.94
CA SER A 208 11.24 1.65 9.89
C SER A 208 11.72 2.99 9.30
N MET A 209 12.37 3.85 10.09
CA MET A 209 12.94 5.10 9.58
C MET A 209 14.16 4.82 8.69
N MET A 210 15.03 3.91 9.12
CA MET A 210 16.18 3.49 8.32
C MET A 210 15.73 2.85 7.00
N ASP A 211 14.75 1.94 7.05
CA ASP A 211 14.15 1.32 5.86
C ASP A 211 13.57 2.38 4.91
N ALA A 212 12.87 3.40 5.44
CA ALA A 212 12.28 4.46 4.64
C ALA A 212 13.35 5.34 3.97
N ILE A 213 14.47 5.61 4.65
CA ILE A 213 15.62 6.32 4.08
C ILE A 213 16.24 5.50 2.95
N PHE A 214 16.54 4.22 3.19
CA PHE A 214 17.16 3.36 2.18
C PHE A 214 16.29 3.19 0.94
N ALA A 215 14.99 2.94 1.12
CA ALA A 215 14.07 2.89 -0.02
C ALA A 215 13.99 4.25 -0.74
N GLY A 216 14.06 5.36 0.00
CA GLY A 216 14.09 6.69 -0.60
C GLY A 216 15.32 6.93 -1.49
N VAL A 217 16.47 6.33 -1.15
CA VAL A 217 17.69 6.34 -1.96
C VAL A 217 17.56 5.42 -3.17
N GLU A 218 17.06 4.20 -2.99
CA GLU A 218 16.87 3.23 -4.09
C GLU A 218 15.91 3.76 -5.17
N MET A 219 14.85 4.45 -4.74
CA MET A 219 13.81 4.97 -5.63
C MET A 219 14.19 6.25 -6.40
N ALA A 220 15.29 6.92 -6.03
CA ALA A 220 15.70 8.23 -6.55
C ALA A 220 16.69 8.10 -7.72
#